data_AF-W7M9C7-F1
#
_entry.id   AF-W7M9C7-F1
#
_cell.length_a   1.000
_cell.length_b   1.000
_cell.length_c   1.000
_cell.angle_alpha   90.00
_cell.angle_beta   90.00
_cell.angle_gamma   90.00
#
_symmetry.space_group_name_H-M   'P 1'
#
loop_
_entity.id
_entity.type
_entity.pdbx_description
1 polymer ?
#
loop_
_entity_poly.entity_id
_entity_poly.type
_entity_poly.pdbx_seq_one_letter_code
_entity_poly.pdbx_strand_id
1 'polypeptide(L)'
;MTATPSKAPAVPPARPPGPRPKSVAFDTESPTSADMASPTRRPLRSNATDPLSDRATSLLIRRTLCSPQLGEKSRDSQVPIDELLPPLTSRNDVDLQLYALLAIVMREFVQSWYSKITTDEHFVSEILHIIAHCSRALEQRFRKVDLESLVLDEMPDLLDKHITSYRISHSPITRQPVEVDPREAYHAMCPLPHLAPVPHPDCPDTISDQKENEALYRQLLVQGVLAILLPTEDLENPCLTSLVEQIFSELIIGNVIANKAAQPWILYEGICITARVLRQRKDQGVVVTETQNDAGGPKVDVKGRRSWSVRSMFLAVIQLGMLVVASLRFITTALVMASSLPARATPLDEKEALLDHDKSPPRSFDPVKAPILSCRVWTCLGNLFELSLRMPWLDGFLSLLQYGAVNGPGRIAGHDGPIDRLLSHHINSLFSPSNLPPLLRTLRGVLFPNNAPGKTTLFPPSSEAELQALRHRAAKSLWGLLPKGVGRLYFGGRLWRRSAESEGDLSDDEDLVDEMERLLLVLDDEYCNKHLMYSILELLLARLMPELTEKSVTELWEERLG
;
A
#
# COMPACT_ATOMS: atom_id res chain seq x y z
N MET A 1 29.74 49.39 40.65
CA MET A 1 30.16 49.56 42.06
C MET A 1 28.93 50.00 42.86
N THR A 2 28.63 49.26 43.94
CA THR A 2 27.87 49.63 45.16
C THR A 2 26.43 50.18 45.02
N ALA A 3 25.40 49.76 45.76
CA ALA A 3 25.21 48.72 46.77
C ALA A 3 23.69 48.54 47.01
N THR A 4 23.32 47.32 47.41
CA THR A 4 22.05 46.81 48.00
C THR A 4 21.72 47.44 49.37
N PRO A 5 20.70 47.01 50.17
CA PRO A 5 19.56 46.09 49.94
C PRO A 5 18.21 46.58 50.52
N SER A 6 17.13 45.81 50.27
CA SER A 6 15.89 45.82 51.05
C SER A 6 15.56 44.41 51.57
N LYS A 7 15.13 44.40 52.86
CA LYS A 7 14.23 43.47 53.58
C LYS A 7 14.73 42.11 54.09
N ALA A 8 14.38 41.89 55.37
CA ALA A 8 14.71 40.75 56.24
C ALA A 8 13.54 39.71 56.33
N PRO A 9 13.60 38.67 57.19
CA PRO A 9 13.62 37.26 56.82
C PRO A 9 12.30 36.50 57.09
N ALA A 10 12.11 35.33 56.46
CA ALA A 10 10.99 34.42 56.74
C ALA A 10 11.46 32.95 56.90
N VAL A 11 10.82 32.29 57.86
CA VAL A 11 11.03 30.94 58.42
C VAL A 11 10.74 29.81 57.42
N PRO A 12 11.45 28.66 57.45
CA PRO A 12 11.21 27.54 56.53
C PRO A 12 10.14 26.55 57.04
N PRO A 13 9.30 25.95 56.17
CA PRO A 13 8.46 24.81 56.51
C PRO A 13 9.07 23.44 56.12
N ALA A 14 8.57 22.40 56.80
CA ALA A 14 9.08 21.04 56.89
C ALA A 14 8.92 20.15 55.63
N ARG A 15 9.79 19.14 55.51
CA ARG A 15 9.88 18.14 54.44
C ARG A 15 9.18 16.82 54.83
N PRO A 16 8.44 16.12 53.93
CA PRO A 16 7.85 14.81 54.19
C PRO A 16 8.84 13.62 53.97
N PRO A 17 8.58 12.44 54.55
CA PRO A 17 9.54 11.34 54.65
C PRO A 17 9.53 10.37 53.45
N GLY A 18 10.71 9.80 53.13
CA GLY A 18 10.89 8.78 52.09
C GLY A 18 10.72 7.33 52.59
N PRO A 19 10.45 6.37 51.69
CA PRO A 19 10.19 4.98 52.05
C PRO A 19 11.48 4.14 52.22
N ARG A 20 11.50 3.27 53.23
CA ARG A 20 12.57 2.29 53.53
C ARG A 20 12.28 0.93 52.87
N PRO A 21 13.32 0.17 52.48
CA PRO A 21 13.18 -1.18 51.92
C PRO A 21 13.05 -2.23 53.03
N LYS A 22 12.32 -3.33 52.78
CA LYS A 22 12.32 -4.52 53.65
C LYS A 22 12.83 -5.73 52.88
N SER A 23 13.91 -6.28 53.41
CA SER A 23 14.61 -7.50 53.01
C SER A 23 13.83 -8.76 53.40
N VAL A 24 14.02 -9.80 52.59
CA VAL A 24 13.54 -11.17 52.77
C VAL A 24 14.46 -11.89 53.77
N ALA A 25 13.88 -12.55 54.77
CA ALA A 25 14.56 -13.52 55.62
C ALA A 25 13.82 -14.85 55.54
N PHE A 26 14.57 -15.90 55.22
CA PHE A 26 14.19 -17.31 55.34
C PHE A 26 14.27 -17.72 56.81
N ASP A 27 13.30 -18.48 57.29
CA ASP A 27 13.56 -19.46 58.35
C ASP A 27 12.68 -20.70 58.18
N THR A 28 13.34 -21.81 58.43
CA THR A 28 12.95 -23.20 58.23
C THR A 28 12.38 -23.73 59.55
N GLU A 29 11.20 -24.36 59.54
CA GLU A 29 10.88 -25.45 60.47
C GLU A 29 9.60 -26.20 60.03
N SER A 30 9.60 -27.51 60.28
CA SER A 30 8.58 -28.51 59.93
C SER A 30 8.48 -29.50 61.11
N PRO A 31 7.61 -30.54 61.14
CA PRO A 31 6.23 -30.71 60.64
C PRO A 31 5.29 -31.24 61.76
N THR A 32 3.95 -31.21 61.60
CA THR A 32 3.08 -32.29 62.15
C THR A 32 1.65 -32.29 61.59
N SER A 33 1.33 -33.40 60.91
CA SER A 33 0.08 -34.17 60.89
C SER A 33 -1.29 -33.54 60.58
N ALA A 34 -1.89 -34.16 59.55
CA ALA A 34 -3.30 -34.53 59.38
C ALA A 34 -4.09 -33.74 58.33
N ASP A 35 -4.09 -34.33 57.14
CA ASP A 35 -5.03 -34.16 56.04
C ASP A 35 -6.50 -34.18 56.50
N MET A 36 -7.31 -33.24 56.00
CA MET A 36 -8.54 -33.53 55.25
C MET A 36 -9.24 -32.24 54.79
N ALA A 37 -9.84 -32.34 53.60
CA ALA A 37 -10.76 -31.41 52.94
C ALA A 37 -10.16 -30.31 52.04
N SER A 38 -10.08 -30.64 50.75
CA SER A 38 -9.99 -29.71 49.62
C SER A 38 -11.22 -28.81 49.50
N PRO A 39 -11.04 -27.53 49.12
CA PRO A 39 -11.98 -26.89 48.20
C PRO A 39 -11.24 -26.26 47.00
N THR A 40 -11.57 -26.82 45.84
CA THR A 40 -11.70 -26.22 44.51
C THR A 40 -11.21 -24.76 44.36
N ARG A 41 -10.02 -24.59 43.80
CA ARG A 41 -9.52 -23.30 43.29
C ARG A 41 -10.44 -22.80 42.16
N ARG A 42 -11.14 -21.68 42.39
CA ARG A 42 -11.65 -20.82 41.30
C ARG A 42 -10.44 -20.26 40.54
N PRO A 43 -10.37 -20.37 39.20
CA PRO A 43 -9.35 -19.66 38.45
C PRO A 43 -9.71 -18.18 38.41
N LEU A 44 -8.82 -17.36 38.98
CA LEU A 44 -8.79 -15.91 38.83
C LEU A 44 -8.61 -15.60 37.34
N ARG A 45 -9.71 -15.25 36.64
CA ARG A 45 -9.68 -14.80 35.24
C ARG A 45 -9.01 -13.44 35.15
N SER A 46 -7.72 -13.42 34.86
CA SER A 46 -7.06 -12.28 34.21
C SER A 46 -6.96 -12.57 32.71
N ASN A 47 -8.08 -12.47 31.99
CA ASN A 47 -8.06 -12.49 30.53
C ASN A 47 -7.86 -11.05 30.06
N ALA A 48 -6.62 -10.64 29.81
CA ALA A 48 -6.37 -9.56 28.86
C ALA A 48 -6.74 -10.10 27.48
N THR A 49 -8.02 -10.02 27.11
CA THR A 49 -8.48 -10.37 25.76
C THR A 49 -7.84 -9.40 24.78
N ASP A 50 -7.12 -9.94 23.80
CA ASP A 50 -6.57 -9.16 22.68
C ASP A 50 -7.71 -8.34 22.04
N PRO A 51 -7.61 -6.99 22.01
CA PRO A 51 -8.63 -6.11 21.45
C PRO A 51 -8.87 -6.33 19.95
N LEU A 52 -7.95 -7.01 19.25
CA LEU A 52 -8.06 -7.36 17.84
C LEU A 52 -8.62 -8.77 17.59
N SER A 53 -8.89 -9.54 18.65
CA SER A 53 -9.50 -10.86 18.52
C SER A 53 -10.90 -10.80 17.91
N ASP A 54 -11.30 -11.83 17.17
CA ASP A 54 -12.60 -11.86 16.48
C ASP A 54 -13.78 -11.85 17.45
N ARG A 55 -13.59 -12.42 18.65
CA ARG A 55 -14.59 -12.35 19.73
C ARG A 55 -14.72 -10.96 20.34
N ALA A 56 -13.61 -10.23 20.51
CA ALA A 56 -13.68 -8.84 20.96
C ALA A 56 -14.31 -7.94 19.88
N THR A 57 -14.01 -8.24 18.62
CA THR A 57 -14.51 -7.53 17.43
C THR A 57 -16.02 -7.70 17.27
N SER A 58 -16.54 -8.92 17.38
CA SER A 58 -17.99 -9.19 17.29
C SER A 58 -18.79 -8.54 18.43
N LEU A 59 -18.23 -8.49 19.63
CA LEU A 59 -18.84 -7.78 20.77
C LEU A 59 -18.83 -6.25 20.58
N LEU A 60 -17.76 -5.69 20.00
CA LEU A 60 -17.69 -4.26 19.67
C LEU A 60 -18.78 -3.88 18.66
N ILE A 61 -18.93 -4.67 17.59
CA ILE A 61 -19.92 -4.45 16.54
C ILE A 61 -21.33 -4.48 17.14
N ARG A 62 -21.67 -5.53 17.90
CA ARG A 62 -23.00 -5.64 18.52
C ARG A 62 -23.31 -4.52 19.51
N ARG A 63 -22.30 -4.00 20.22
CA ARG A 63 -22.49 -2.91 21.18
C ARG A 63 -22.75 -1.56 20.50
N THR A 64 -22.26 -1.37 19.28
CA THR A 64 -22.25 -0.06 18.60
C THR A 64 -23.26 0.02 17.46
N LEU A 65 -23.39 -1.03 16.66
CA LEU A 65 -24.20 -1.05 15.44
C LEU A 65 -25.55 -1.77 15.62
N CYS A 66 -25.68 -2.64 16.62
CA CYS A 66 -26.96 -3.31 16.93
C CYS A 66 -27.66 -2.59 18.10
N SER A 67 -28.96 -2.37 17.98
CA SER A 67 -29.77 -1.70 19.01
C SER A 67 -29.64 -2.42 20.37
N PRO A 68 -29.50 -1.68 21.49
CA PRO A 68 -29.36 -2.25 22.83
C PRO A 68 -30.57 -3.06 23.31
N GLN A 69 -31.71 -3.01 22.61
CA GLN A 69 -32.92 -3.75 23.00
C GLN A 69 -32.83 -5.28 22.80
N LEU A 70 -31.81 -5.77 22.10
CA LEU A 70 -31.51 -7.22 22.03
C LEU A 70 -30.62 -7.69 23.21
N GLY A 71 -30.44 -6.87 24.24
CA GLY A 71 -29.56 -7.15 25.39
C GLY A 71 -30.19 -7.98 26.52
N GLU A 72 -31.52 -8.03 26.66
CA GLU A 72 -32.15 -8.65 27.84
C GLU A 72 -32.67 -10.08 27.62
N LYS A 73 -32.86 -10.55 26.37
CA LYS A 73 -33.53 -11.84 26.11
C LYS A 73 -32.69 -12.97 25.51
N SER A 74 -31.43 -12.75 25.11
CA SER A 74 -30.63 -13.83 24.51
C SER A 74 -29.20 -13.88 25.04
N ARG A 75 -29.03 -14.53 26.20
CA ARG A 75 -27.71 -14.97 26.66
C ARG A 75 -27.31 -16.36 26.13
N ASP A 76 -28.25 -17.13 25.57
CA ASP A 76 -28.05 -18.56 25.31
C ASP A 76 -28.21 -19.00 23.83
N SER A 77 -28.57 -18.11 22.89
CA SER A 77 -28.48 -18.40 21.45
C SER A 77 -28.10 -17.15 20.67
N GLN A 78 -26.80 -16.94 20.46
CA GLN A 78 -26.31 -15.77 19.74
C GLN A 78 -26.56 -15.93 18.24
N VAL A 79 -27.55 -15.22 17.71
CA VAL A 79 -27.78 -15.07 16.26
C VAL A 79 -26.49 -14.56 15.60
N PRO A 80 -26.02 -15.18 14.50
CA PRO A 80 -24.81 -14.74 13.81
C PRO A 80 -24.96 -13.28 13.35
N ILE A 81 -23.87 -12.51 13.39
CA ILE A 81 -23.88 -11.08 13.04
C ILE A 81 -24.33 -10.88 11.59
N ASP A 82 -24.06 -11.88 10.74
CA ASP A 82 -24.42 -11.97 9.33
C ASP A 82 -25.94 -11.96 9.08
N GLU A 83 -26.76 -12.32 10.09
CA GLU A 83 -28.23 -12.28 9.98
C GLU A 83 -28.84 -10.95 10.50
N LEU A 84 -28.07 -10.16 11.25
CA LEU A 84 -28.55 -8.92 11.88
C LEU A 84 -28.21 -7.67 11.09
N LEU A 85 -27.16 -7.71 10.26
CA LEU A 85 -26.66 -6.57 9.51
C LEU A 85 -26.67 -6.87 8.00
N PRO A 86 -26.95 -5.86 7.15
CA PRO A 86 -27.03 -6.06 5.70
C PRO A 86 -25.62 -6.30 5.12
N PRO A 87 -25.32 -7.46 4.50
CA PRO A 87 -23.94 -7.81 4.08
C PRO A 87 -23.26 -6.68 3.29
N LEU A 88 -22.02 -6.32 3.59
CA LEU A 88 -21.30 -5.25 2.87
C LEU A 88 -20.64 -5.79 1.61
N THR A 89 -20.13 -7.02 1.71
CA THR A 89 -19.48 -7.72 0.61
C THR A 89 -20.00 -9.14 0.50
N SER A 90 -19.51 -9.90 -0.48
CA SER A 90 -19.78 -11.33 -0.59
C SER A 90 -19.10 -12.23 0.44
N ARG A 91 -18.14 -11.70 1.22
CA ARG A 91 -17.35 -12.48 2.17
C ARG A 91 -17.55 -11.99 3.59
N ASN A 92 -18.13 -12.85 4.42
CA ASN A 92 -18.43 -12.56 5.82
C ASN A 92 -17.18 -12.23 6.65
N ASP A 93 -16.02 -12.85 6.33
CA ASP A 93 -14.75 -12.58 7.02
C ASP A 93 -14.26 -11.14 6.81
N VAL A 94 -14.49 -10.60 5.62
CA VAL A 94 -14.14 -9.22 5.25
C VAL A 94 -15.13 -8.28 5.91
N ASP A 95 -16.42 -8.60 5.82
CA ASP A 95 -17.50 -7.83 6.42
C ASP A 95 -17.31 -7.67 7.93
N LEU A 96 -16.88 -8.72 8.63
CA LEU A 96 -16.57 -8.63 10.06
C LEU A 96 -15.53 -7.54 10.37
N GLN A 97 -14.46 -7.43 9.58
CA GLN A 97 -13.43 -6.40 9.80
C GLN A 97 -13.89 -5.01 9.32
N LEU A 98 -14.67 -4.93 8.24
CA LEU A 98 -15.26 -3.68 7.76
C LEU A 98 -16.26 -3.11 8.76
N TYR A 99 -17.16 -3.93 9.30
CA TYR A 99 -18.07 -3.53 10.37
C TYR A 99 -17.32 -3.14 11.64
N ALA A 100 -16.17 -3.75 11.92
CA ALA A 100 -15.35 -3.33 13.07
C ALA A 100 -14.82 -1.90 12.90
N LEU A 101 -14.37 -1.54 11.71
CA LEU A 101 -13.95 -0.17 11.38
C LEU A 101 -15.15 0.78 11.42
N LEU A 102 -16.27 0.37 10.82
CA LEU A 102 -17.49 1.16 10.78
C LEU A 102 -18.08 1.41 12.17
N ALA A 103 -18.03 0.40 13.05
CA ALA A 103 -18.40 0.49 14.46
C ALA A 103 -17.58 1.56 15.20
N ILE A 104 -16.27 1.64 14.95
CA ILE A 104 -15.41 2.67 15.54
C ILE A 104 -15.81 4.04 15.00
N VAL A 105 -16.00 4.17 13.69
CA VAL A 105 -16.37 5.44 13.05
C VAL A 105 -17.73 5.94 13.56
N MET A 106 -18.75 5.08 13.56
CA MET A 106 -20.10 5.44 14.02
C MET A 106 -20.09 5.81 15.51
N ARG A 107 -19.36 5.08 16.35
CA ARG A 107 -19.27 5.38 17.78
C ARG A 107 -18.63 6.75 18.06
N GLU A 108 -17.50 7.03 17.43
CA GLU A 108 -16.70 8.24 17.73
C GLU A 108 -17.22 9.48 17.01
N PHE A 109 -17.67 9.36 15.75
CA PHE A 109 -17.99 10.51 14.90
C PHE A 109 -19.48 10.76 14.69
N VAL A 110 -20.36 9.80 15.00
CA VAL A 110 -21.82 9.97 14.85
C VAL A 110 -22.50 9.93 16.21
N GLN A 111 -22.41 8.80 16.92
CA GLN A 111 -23.10 8.58 18.18
C GLN A 111 -22.64 9.54 19.28
N SER A 112 -21.37 9.97 19.28
CA SER A 112 -20.81 10.87 20.29
C SER A 112 -21.50 12.24 20.42
N TRP A 113 -22.15 12.69 19.35
CA TRP A 113 -22.95 13.92 19.33
C TRP A 113 -24.43 13.66 19.04
N TYR A 114 -24.77 12.71 18.17
CA TYR A 114 -26.15 12.44 17.79
C TYR A 114 -26.98 11.93 18.96
N SER A 115 -26.40 11.06 19.81
CA SER A 115 -27.06 10.54 21.02
C SER A 115 -27.33 11.62 22.07
N LYS A 116 -26.70 12.81 21.95
CA LYS A 116 -26.94 13.96 22.82
C LYS A 116 -28.11 14.81 22.34
N ILE A 117 -28.47 14.71 21.05
CA ILE A 117 -29.52 15.52 20.42
C ILE A 117 -30.83 14.74 20.37
N THR A 118 -30.79 13.47 19.96
CA THR A 118 -31.98 12.61 19.87
C THR A 118 -31.70 11.19 20.35
N THR A 119 -32.77 10.45 20.61
CA THR A 119 -32.74 9.03 21.03
C THR A 119 -33.18 8.08 19.91
N ASP A 120 -33.30 8.60 18.69
CA ASP A 120 -33.61 7.80 17.52
C ASP A 120 -32.42 6.91 17.15
N GLU A 121 -32.64 5.60 17.10
CA GLU A 121 -31.63 4.60 16.75
C GLU A 121 -31.73 4.21 15.26
N HIS A 122 -32.79 4.63 14.55
CA HIS A 122 -33.02 4.29 13.14
C HIS A 122 -32.02 4.99 12.20
N PHE A 123 -31.51 6.16 12.57
CA PHE A 123 -30.53 6.88 11.76
C PHE A 123 -29.24 6.08 11.51
N VAL A 124 -28.77 5.32 12.51
CA VAL A 124 -27.58 4.47 12.35
C VAL A 124 -27.88 3.32 11.39
N SER A 125 -29.07 2.71 11.45
CA SER A 125 -29.44 1.65 10.51
C SER A 125 -29.57 2.15 9.06
N GLU A 126 -30.09 3.36 8.85
CA GLU A 126 -30.15 3.97 7.51
C GLU A 126 -28.75 4.22 6.94
N ILE A 127 -27.84 4.81 7.73
CA ILE A 127 -26.44 4.99 7.29
C ILE A 127 -25.79 3.65 6.93
N LEU A 128 -26.02 2.61 7.75
CA LEU A 128 -25.50 1.27 7.46
C LEU A 128 -26.10 0.69 6.17
N HIS A 129 -27.38 0.95 5.88
CA HIS A 129 -28.04 0.50 4.67
C HIS A 129 -27.47 1.18 3.42
N ILE A 130 -27.26 2.50 3.48
CA ILE A 130 -26.64 3.28 2.40
C ILE A 130 -25.20 2.79 2.15
N ILE A 131 -24.41 2.63 3.21
CA ILE A 131 -23.04 2.11 3.09
C ILE A 131 -23.04 0.68 2.52
N ALA A 132 -23.99 -0.17 2.93
CA ALA A 132 -24.14 -1.52 2.38
C ALA A 132 -24.49 -1.49 0.88
N HIS A 133 -25.38 -0.59 0.46
CA HIS A 133 -25.69 -0.40 -0.96
C HIS A 133 -24.45 0.01 -1.75
N CYS A 134 -23.77 1.08 -1.31
CA CYS A 134 -22.57 1.60 -1.98
C CYS A 134 -21.43 0.59 -2.00
N SER A 135 -21.15 -0.11 -0.89
CA SER A 135 -20.07 -1.10 -0.81
C SER A 135 -20.30 -2.31 -1.71
N ARG A 136 -21.53 -2.81 -1.82
CA ARG A 136 -21.87 -3.87 -2.78
C ARG A 136 -21.75 -3.40 -4.22
N ALA A 137 -22.23 -2.21 -4.54
CA ALA A 137 -22.10 -1.64 -5.87
C ALA A 137 -20.63 -1.49 -6.27
N LEU A 138 -19.79 -1.02 -5.33
CA LEU A 138 -18.34 -0.94 -5.50
C LEU A 138 -17.72 -2.34 -5.67
N GLU A 139 -18.08 -3.33 -4.85
CA GLU A 139 -17.55 -4.70 -4.97
C GLU A 139 -17.86 -5.31 -6.34
N GLN A 140 -19.10 -5.17 -6.82
CA GLN A 140 -19.51 -5.66 -8.14
C GLN A 140 -18.68 -5.03 -9.26
N ARG A 141 -18.33 -3.75 -9.13
CA ARG A 141 -17.47 -3.04 -10.08
C ARG A 141 -16.02 -3.48 -9.97
N PHE A 142 -15.47 -3.59 -8.75
CA PHE A 142 -14.11 -4.09 -8.52
C PHE A 142 -13.87 -5.49 -9.09
N ARG A 143 -14.89 -6.37 -9.09
CA ARG A 143 -14.80 -7.68 -9.73
C ARG A 143 -14.66 -7.64 -11.25
N LYS A 144 -15.20 -6.59 -11.88
CA LYS A 144 -15.09 -6.39 -13.34
C LYS A 144 -13.76 -5.75 -13.72
N VAL A 145 -13.12 -5.04 -12.79
CA VAL A 145 -11.82 -4.40 -13.02
C VAL A 145 -10.71 -5.44 -13.04
N ASP A 146 -9.93 -5.44 -14.12
CA ASP A 146 -8.72 -6.24 -14.19
C ASP A 146 -7.59 -5.59 -13.36
N LEU A 147 -7.50 -5.97 -12.09
CA LEU A 147 -6.47 -5.47 -11.16
C LEU A 147 -5.04 -5.78 -11.63
N GLU A 148 -4.85 -6.88 -12.36
CA GLU A 148 -3.55 -7.27 -12.89
C GLU A 148 -3.08 -6.27 -13.94
N SER A 149 -3.96 -5.91 -14.89
CA SER A 149 -3.67 -4.89 -15.91
C SER A 149 -3.50 -3.51 -15.28
N LEU A 150 -4.37 -3.14 -14.34
CA LEU A 150 -4.33 -1.83 -13.69
C LEU A 150 -3.01 -1.59 -12.96
N VAL A 151 -2.53 -2.58 -12.18
CA VAL A 151 -1.32 -2.42 -11.36
C VAL A 151 -0.03 -2.63 -12.15
N LEU A 152 -0.02 -3.49 -13.18
CA LEU A 152 1.20 -3.83 -13.92
C LEU A 152 1.39 -3.01 -15.20
N ASP A 153 0.33 -2.45 -15.78
CA ASP A 153 0.42 -1.73 -17.05
C ASP A 153 0.03 -0.26 -16.89
N GLU A 154 -1.16 0.02 -16.39
CA GLU A 154 -1.73 1.38 -16.43
C GLU A 154 -1.15 2.31 -15.34
N MET A 155 -1.04 1.85 -14.09
CA MET A 155 -0.41 2.64 -13.03
C MET A 155 1.08 2.89 -13.30
N PRO A 156 1.89 1.90 -13.72
CA PRO A 156 3.28 2.14 -14.09
C PRO A 156 3.43 3.05 -15.30
N ASP A 157 2.50 3.05 -16.25
CA ASP A 157 2.49 4.01 -17.36
C ASP A 157 2.38 5.46 -16.87
N LEU A 158 1.47 5.73 -15.94
CA LEU A 158 1.33 7.07 -15.35
C LEU A 158 2.61 7.48 -14.62
N LEU A 159 3.20 6.56 -13.86
CA LEU A 159 4.45 6.82 -13.17
C LEU A 159 5.61 7.04 -14.15
N ASP A 160 5.69 6.27 -15.23
CA ASP A 160 6.71 6.40 -16.27
C ASP A 160 6.63 7.76 -17.00
N LYS A 161 5.41 8.18 -17.36
CA LYS A 161 5.15 9.52 -17.91
C LYS A 161 5.53 10.61 -16.92
N HIS A 162 5.16 10.47 -15.65
CA HIS A 162 5.54 11.41 -14.60
C HIS A 162 7.08 11.52 -14.44
N ILE A 163 7.79 10.39 -14.37
CA ILE A 163 9.26 10.35 -14.30
C ILE A 163 9.88 11.03 -15.51
N THR A 164 9.40 10.70 -16.71
CA THR A 164 9.91 11.26 -17.96
C THR A 164 9.66 12.76 -18.04
N SER A 165 8.44 13.22 -17.81
CA SER A 165 8.07 14.63 -17.83
C SER A 165 8.83 15.42 -16.78
N TYR A 166 8.97 14.89 -15.55
CA TYR A 166 9.72 15.56 -14.48
C TYR A 166 11.20 15.74 -14.88
N ARG A 167 11.84 14.68 -15.38
CA ARG A 167 13.24 14.73 -15.79
C ARG A 167 13.46 15.69 -16.95
N ILE A 168 12.57 15.70 -17.93
CA ILE A 168 12.66 16.62 -19.08
C ILE A 168 12.48 18.07 -18.61
N SER A 169 11.52 18.34 -17.71
CA SER A 169 11.25 19.70 -17.24
C SER A 169 12.33 20.25 -16.32
N HIS A 170 12.97 19.39 -15.51
CA HIS A 170 14.05 19.77 -14.60
C HIS A 170 15.45 19.62 -15.22
N SER A 171 15.55 19.16 -16.47
CA SER A 171 16.80 19.17 -17.21
C SER A 171 17.01 20.54 -17.84
N PRO A 172 18.18 21.19 -17.66
CA PRO A 172 18.50 22.46 -18.29
C PRO A 172 18.81 22.24 -19.78
N ILE A 173 17.79 21.93 -20.58
CA ILE A 173 17.89 21.75 -22.03
C ILE A 173 18.07 23.11 -22.71
N THR A 174 17.54 24.18 -22.11
CA THR A 174 17.70 25.55 -22.60
C THR A 174 19.04 26.16 -22.16
N ARG A 175 19.78 26.69 -23.13
CA ARG A 175 20.96 27.53 -22.86
C ARG A 175 20.47 28.94 -22.54
N GLN A 176 21.12 29.60 -21.58
CA GLN A 176 20.88 31.03 -21.30
C GLN A 176 20.85 31.84 -22.61
N PRO A 177 19.90 32.79 -22.78
CA PRO A 177 19.22 33.55 -21.72
C PRO A 177 17.77 33.13 -21.41
N VAL A 178 17.23 32.06 -22.01
CA VAL A 178 15.84 31.64 -21.78
C VAL A 178 15.76 30.72 -20.56
N GLU A 179 15.39 31.28 -19.42
CA GLU A 179 15.02 30.55 -18.20
C GLU A 179 13.54 30.16 -18.31
N VAL A 180 13.25 28.87 -18.27
CA VAL A 180 11.88 28.33 -18.30
C VAL A 180 11.60 27.75 -16.92
N ASP A 181 10.46 28.10 -16.33
CA ASP A 181 10.05 27.50 -15.06
C ASP A 181 9.80 25.98 -15.26
N PRO A 182 10.47 25.09 -14.51
CA PRO A 182 10.27 23.65 -14.63
C PRO A 182 8.81 23.23 -14.42
N ARG A 183 8.02 23.97 -13.62
CA ARG A 183 6.60 23.66 -13.39
C ARG A 183 5.74 23.98 -14.61
N GLU A 184 6.01 25.10 -15.28
CA GLU A 184 5.34 25.45 -16.54
C GLU A 184 5.68 24.45 -17.64
N ALA A 185 6.96 24.08 -17.77
CA ALA A 185 7.39 23.07 -18.74
C ALA A 185 6.73 21.71 -18.46
N TYR A 186 6.63 21.31 -17.18
CA TYR A 186 5.95 20.08 -16.79
C TYR A 186 4.46 20.11 -17.16
N HIS A 187 3.77 21.21 -16.83
CA HIS A 187 2.34 21.37 -17.14
C HIS A 187 2.08 21.40 -18.65
N ALA A 188 2.99 21.98 -19.45
CA ALA A 188 2.88 21.96 -20.91
C ALA A 188 2.99 20.55 -21.50
N MET A 189 3.76 19.64 -20.85
CA MET A 189 3.85 18.23 -21.25
C MET A 189 2.65 17.41 -20.76
N CYS A 190 2.09 17.74 -19.59
CA CYS A 190 0.97 17.05 -18.97
C CYS A 190 -0.16 18.05 -18.62
N PRO A 191 -0.91 18.57 -19.61
CA PRO A 191 -1.88 19.62 -19.38
C PRO A 191 -3.12 19.09 -18.64
N LEU A 192 -3.29 19.52 -17.38
CA LEU A 192 -4.48 19.25 -16.57
C LEU A 192 -5.25 20.56 -16.30
N PRO A 193 -6.45 20.76 -16.89
CA PRO A 193 -7.17 22.04 -16.79
C PRO A 193 -7.41 22.53 -15.36
N HIS A 194 -7.65 21.61 -14.42
CA HIS A 194 -7.92 21.93 -13.01
C HIS A 194 -6.66 22.31 -12.22
N LEU A 195 -5.46 22.17 -12.79
CA LEU A 195 -4.18 22.62 -12.22
C LEU A 195 -3.61 23.84 -12.95
N ALA A 196 -4.37 24.44 -13.86
CA ALA A 196 -4.07 25.73 -14.47
C ALA A 196 -4.79 26.87 -13.70
N PRO A 197 -4.17 28.05 -13.53
CA PRO A 197 -2.80 28.43 -13.90
C PRO A 197 -1.73 27.79 -13.00
N VAL A 198 -0.48 27.78 -13.47
CA VAL A 198 0.68 27.32 -12.68
C VAL A 198 0.90 28.30 -11.51
N PRO A 199 1.09 27.82 -10.27
CA PRO A 199 1.23 28.69 -9.11
C PRO A 199 2.60 29.37 -9.09
N HIS A 200 2.62 30.69 -9.20
CA HIS A 200 3.84 31.49 -9.07
C HIS A 200 3.85 32.32 -7.78
N PRO A 201 4.97 32.39 -7.05
CA PRO A 201 5.08 33.19 -5.82
C PRO A 201 4.94 34.69 -6.08
N ASP A 202 5.31 35.15 -7.28
CA ASP A 202 5.27 36.56 -7.68
C ASP A 202 3.85 37.05 -8.02
N CYS A 203 2.91 36.14 -8.27
CA CYS A 203 1.54 36.45 -8.65
C CYS A 203 0.55 35.63 -7.80
N PRO A 204 0.16 36.12 -6.61
CA PRO A 204 -0.66 35.36 -5.67
C PRO A 204 -2.05 35.01 -6.22
N ASP A 205 -2.56 35.77 -7.19
CA ASP A 205 -3.83 35.52 -7.86
C ASP A 205 -3.83 34.14 -8.55
N THR A 206 -2.70 33.74 -9.16
CA THR A 206 -2.57 32.42 -9.80
C THR A 206 -2.79 31.26 -8.82
N ILE A 207 -2.36 31.41 -7.56
CA ILE A 207 -2.51 30.40 -6.52
C ILE A 207 -3.98 30.29 -6.09
N SER A 208 -4.69 31.42 -6.02
CA SER A 208 -6.11 31.44 -5.67
C SER A 208 -6.95 30.81 -6.78
N ASP A 209 -6.71 31.24 -8.02
CA ASP A 209 -7.44 30.77 -9.20
C ASP A 209 -7.25 29.26 -9.40
N GLN A 210 -6.03 28.76 -9.21
CA GLN A 210 -5.75 27.32 -9.28
C GLN A 210 -6.55 26.56 -8.22
N LYS A 211 -6.60 27.05 -6.98
CA LYS A 211 -7.35 26.38 -5.89
C LYS A 211 -8.84 26.36 -6.15
N GLU A 212 -9.38 27.42 -6.75
CA GLU A 212 -10.79 27.50 -7.14
C GLU A 212 -11.11 26.49 -8.25
N ASN A 213 -10.31 26.47 -9.32
CA ASN A 213 -10.45 25.51 -10.41
C ASN A 213 -10.38 24.06 -9.92
N GLU A 214 -9.46 23.80 -9.00
CA GLU A 214 -9.33 22.50 -8.37
C GLU A 214 -10.56 22.15 -7.52
N ALA A 215 -11.09 23.08 -6.73
CA ALA A 215 -12.29 22.86 -5.93
C ALA A 215 -13.50 22.54 -6.79
N LEU A 216 -13.71 23.30 -7.86
CA LEU A 216 -14.78 23.05 -8.84
C LEU A 216 -14.63 21.68 -9.48
N TYR A 217 -13.42 21.28 -9.86
CA TYR A 217 -13.18 19.97 -10.45
C TYR A 217 -13.45 18.82 -9.48
N ARG A 218 -13.02 18.96 -8.22
CA ARG A 218 -13.30 17.95 -7.17
C ARG A 218 -14.79 17.80 -6.92
N GLN A 219 -15.55 18.90 -6.89
CA GLN A 219 -17.01 18.87 -6.76
C GLN A 219 -17.63 18.12 -7.95
N LEU A 220 -17.24 18.45 -9.18
CA LEU A 220 -17.73 17.80 -10.38
C LEU A 220 -17.47 16.28 -10.38
N LEU A 221 -16.25 15.86 -10.00
CA LEU A 221 -15.91 14.44 -9.89
C LEU A 221 -16.80 13.72 -8.87
N VAL A 222 -17.01 14.32 -7.70
CA VAL A 222 -17.83 13.72 -6.64
C VAL A 222 -19.30 13.66 -7.04
N GLN A 223 -19.83 14.71 -7.67
CA GLN A 223 -21.21 14.69 -8.19
C GLN A 223 -21.43 13.56 -9.20
N GLY A 224 -20.46 13.31 -10.08
CA GLY A 224 -20.49 12.17 -11.00
C GLY A 224 -20.47 10.83 -10.26
N VAL A 225 -19.59 10.68 -9.26
CA VAL A 225 -19.50 9.46 -8.44
C VAL A 225 -20.79 9.21 -7.66
N LEU A 226 -21.39 10.25 -7.09
CA LEU A 226 -22.65 10.14 -6.34
C LEU A 226 -23.82 9.75 -7.23
N ALA A 227 -23.91 10.28 -8.45
CA ALA A 227 -24.95 9.89 -9.42
C ALA A 227 -24.96 8.38 -9.70
N ILE A 228 -23.76 7.77 -9.70
CA ILE A 228 -23.55 6.37 -10.03
C ILE A 228 -23.71 5.45 -8.81
N LEU A 229 -23.20 5.84 -7.64
CA LEU A 229 -23.13 4.96 -6.47
C LEU A 229 -24.31 5.10 -5.51
N LEU A 230 -24.95 6.27 -5.46
CA LEU A 230 -25.98 6.56 -4.47
C LEU A 230 -27.35 6.00 -4.92
N PRO A 231 -28.16 5.43 -4.00
CA PRO A 231 -29.55 5.08 -4.28
C PRO A 231 -30.35 6.29 -4.77
N THR A 232 -31.36 6.07 -5.62
CA THR A 232 -32.19 7.18 -6.17
C THR A 232 -32.92 7.95 -5.08
N GLU A 233 -33.41 7.24 -4.04
CA GLU A 233 -34.09 7.86 -2.89
C GLU A 233 -33.19 8.85 -2.14
N ASP A 234 -31.90 8.50 -1.98
CA ASP A 234 -30.92 9.35 -1.30
C ASP A 234 -30.34 10.42 -2.21
N LEU A 235 -30.29 10.17 -3.53
CA LEU A 235 -29.88 11.14 -4.54
C LEU A 235 -30.87 12.31 -4.64
N GLU A 236 -32.16 12.04 -4.45
CA GLU A 236 -33.21 13.06 -4.36
C GLU A 236 -33.10 13.94 -3.11
N ASN A 237 -32.37 13.50 -2.07
CA ASN A 237 -32.23 14.26 -0.83
C ASN A 237 -31.12 15.32 -0.94
N PRO A 238 -31.45 16.63 -1.05
CA PRO A 238 -30.46 17.67 -1.29
C PRO A 238 -29.53 17.90 -0.10
N CYS A 239 -29.98 17.60 1.13
CA CYS A 239 -29.17 17.78 2.33
C CYS A 239 -28.07 16.72 2.42
N LEU A 240 -28.42 15.47 2.08
CA LEU A 240 -27.46 14.37 2.08
C LEU A 240 -26.45 14.55 0.95
N THR A 241 -26.91 14.82 -0.27
CA THR A 241 -26.03 14.99 -1.42
C THR A 241 -25.05 16.15 -1.22
N SER A 242 -25.51 17.31 -0.76
CA SER A 242 -24.63 18.45 -0.46
C SER A 242 -23.60 18.15 0.64
N LEU A 243 -24.00 17.47 1.72
CA LEU A 243 -23.07 17.12 2.80
C LEU A 243 -22.02 16.10 2.35
N VAL A 244 -22.47 15.03 1.67
CA VAL A 244 -21.60 13.97 1.19
C VAL A 244 -20.67 14.51 0.10
N GLU A 245 -21.17 15.35 -0.80
CA GLU A 245 -20.39 16.05 -1.81
C GLU A 245 -19.26 16.84 -1.17
N GLN A 246 -19.56 17.68 -0.18
CA GLN A 246 -18.56 18.49 0.51
C GLN A 246 -17.51 17.63 1.24
N ILE A 247 -17.93 16.54 1.88
CA ILE A 247 -17.02 15.62 2.57
C ILE A 247 -16.07 14.97 1.57
N PHE A 248 -16.57 14.39 0.50
CA PHE A 248 -15.72 13.68 -0.46
C PHE A 248 -14.84 14.66 -1.26
N SER A 249 -15.35 15.82 -1.67
CA SER A 249 -14.60 16.79 -2.46
C SER A 249 -13.51 17.49 -1.66
N GLU A 250 -13.80 18.00 -0.47
CA GLU A 250 -12.84 18.77 0.32
C GLU A 250 -12.02 17.90 1.29
N LEU A 251 -12.65 16.99 2.04
CA LEU A 251 -11.93 16.21 3.06
C LEU A 251 -11.17 15.04 2.46
N ILE A 252 -11.74 14.34 1.48
CA ILE A 252 -11.09 13.17 0.89
C ILE A 252 -10.21 13.58 -0.29
N ILE A 253 -10.79 14.09 -1.38
CA ILE A 253 -10.00 14.39 -2.58
C ILE A 253 -9.10 15.61 -2.33
N GLY A 254 -9.63 16.72 -1.82
CA GLY A 254 -8.86 17.94 -1.61
C GLY A 254 -7.75 17.78 -0.57
N ASN A 255 -8.11 17.39 0.65
CA ASN A 255 -7.14 17.32 1.74
C ASN A 255 -6.25 16.06 1.68
N VAL A 256 -6.82 14.87 1.45
CA VAL A 256 -6.02 13.63 1.48
C VAL A 256 -5.26 13.43 0.17
N ILE A 257 -5.93 13.49 -0.98
CA ILE A 257 -5.29 13.17 -2.27
C ILE A 257 -4.46 14.35 -2.78
N ALA A 258 -5.08 15.51 -2.93
CA ALA A 258 -4.48 16.61 -3.64
C ALA A 258 -3.43 17.39 -2.83
N ASN A 259 -3.62 17.49 -1.52
CA ASN A 259 -2.68 18.15 -0.62
C ASN A 259 -1.73 17.15 0.06
N LYS A 260 -2.24 16.24 0.90
CA LYS A 260 -1.37 15.37 1.70
C LYS A 260 -0.61 14.33 0.87
N ALA A 261 -1.26 13.61 -0.04
CA ALA A 261 -0.60 12.55 -0.81
C ALA A 261 0.37 13.09 -1.86
N ALA A 262 0.15 14.32 -2.34
CA ALA A 262 1.07 15.00 -3.26
C ALA A 262 2.35 15.52 -2.56
N GLN A 263 2.34 15.67 -1.23
CA GLN A 263 3.51 16.17 -0.51
C GLN A 263 4.69 15.18 -0.57
N PRO A 264 5.90 15.64 -0.94
CA PRO A 264 7.08 14.78 -1.09
C PRO A 264 7.39 13.90 0.13
N TRP A 265 7.26 14.46 1.33
CA TRP A 265 7.57 13.74 2.57
C TRP A 265 6.63 12.55 2.83
N ILE A 266 5.34 12.64 2.45
CA ILE A 266 4.40 11.52 2.55
C ILE A 266 4.82 10.40 1.60
N LEU A 267 5.27 10.74 0.38
CA LEU A 267 5.74 9.76 -0.59
C LEU A 267 6.99 9.04 -0.10
N TYR A 268 7.97 9.77 0.46
CA TYR A 268 9.18 9.17 1.04
C TYR A 268 8.88 8.29 2.27
N GLU A 269 7.97 8.72 3.16
CA GLU A 269 7.51 7.87 4.28
C GLU A 269 6.76 6.63 3.76
N GLY A 270 5.92 6.78 2.73
CA GLY A 270 5.23 5.68 2.07
C GLY A 270 6.20 4.62 1.54
N ILE A 271 7.30 5.06 0.92
CA ILE A 271 8.40 4.19 0.49
C ILE A 271 9.03 3.47 1.69
N CYS A 272 9.37 4.20 2.77
CA CYS A 272 9.95 3.62 3.98
C CYS A 272 9.05 2.54 4.62
N ILE A 273 7.74 2.82 4.72
CA ILE A 273 6.75 1.91 5.29
C ILE A 273 6.62 0.67 4.42
N THR A 274 6.47 0.85 3.10
CA THR A 274 6.35 -0.27 2.15
C THR A 274 7.58 -1.15 2.19
N ALA A 275 8.78 -0.56 2.21
CA ALA A 275 10.03 -1.29 2.33
C ALA A 275 10.12 -2.09 3.65
N ARG A 276 9.66 -1.51 4.76
CA ARG A 276 9.61 -2.20 6.06
C ARG A 276 8.67 -3.40 6.04
N VAL A 277 7.48 -3.26 5.45
CA VAL A 277 6.49 -4.35 5.33
C VAL A 277 7.03 -5.47 4.45
N LEU A 278 7.66 -5.13 3.32
CA LEU A 278 8.28 -6.11 2.42
C LEU A 278 9.42 -6.87 3.11
N ARG A 279 10.25 -6.17 3.89
CA ARG A 279 11.33 -6.80 4.67
C ARG A 279 10.78 -7.73 5.74
N GLN A 280 9.74 -7.33 6.46
CA GLN A 280 9.10 -8.17 7.47
C GLN A 280 8.53 -9.45 6.85
N ARG A 281 7.89 -9.35 5.67
CA ARG A 281 7.40 -10.55 4.94
C ARG A 281 8.54 -11.45 4.49
N LYS A 282 9.64 -10.88 4.00
CA LYS A 282 10.85 -11.62 3.61
C LYS A 282 11.43 -12.39 4.81
N ASP A 283 11.58 -11.72 5.95
CA ASP A 283 12.11 -12.34 7.17
C ASP A 283 11.17 -13.43 7.69
N GLN A 284 9.85 -13.23 7.64
CA GLN A 284 8.86 -14.27 8.00
C GLN A 284 8.91 -15.48 7.06
N GLY A 285 9.09 -15.28 5.75
CA GLY A 285 9.24 -16.39 4.79
C GLY A 285 10.54 -17.19 4.98
N VAL A 286 11.64 -16.51 5.36
CA VAL A 286 12.93 -17.17 5.66
C VAL A 286 12.83 -17.99 6.94
N VAL A 287 12.20 -17.49 8.00
CA VAL A 287 12.05 -18.21 9.27
C VAL A 287 11.25 -19.52 9.11
N VAL A 288 10.19 -19.52 8.29
CA VAL A 288 9.39 -20.73 7.98
C VAL A 288 10.21 -21.76 7.17
N THR A 289 11.15 -21.30 6.36
CA THR A 289 12.02 -22.18 5.55
C THR A 289 13.19 -22.74 6.36
N GLU A 290 13.73 -21.97 7.31
CA GLU A 290 14.80 -22.44 8.21
C GLU A 290 14.32 -23.48 9.23
N THR A 291 13.04 -23.44 9.64
CA THR A 291 12.51 -24.44 10.61
C THR A 291 12.42 -25.87 10.05
N GLN A 292 12.61 -26.08 8.74
CA GLN A 292 12.58 -27.39 8.10
C GLN A 292 13.97 -27.98 7.78
N ASN A 293 15.06 -27.22 7.94
CA ASN A 293 16.40 -27.63 7.50
C ASN A 293 17.48 -27.58 8.60
N ASP A 294 17.12 -27.67 9.87
CA ASP A 294 18.09 -27.90 10.96
C ASP A 294 18.39 -29.40 11.14
N ALA A 295 19.10 -29.97 10.17
CA ALA A 295 19.96 -31.13 10.40
C ALA A 295 21.42 -30.65 10.36
N GLY A 296 22.02 -30.55 11.54
CA GLY A 296 23.33 -29.96 11.77
C GLY A 296 24.45 -30.53 10.90
N GLY A 297 25.11 -29.64 10.16
CA GLY A 297 26.45 -29.83 9.63
C GLY A 297 27.37 -28.73 10.17
N PRO A 298 28.61 -29.05 10.59
CA PRO A 298 29.51 -28.03 11.15
C PRO A 298 29.95 -27.05 10.06
N LYS A 299 29.79 -25.75 10.32
CA LYS A 299 30.36 -24.66 9.51
C LYS A 299 31.88 -24.68 9.68
N VAL A 300 32.59 -25.14 8.65
CA VAL A 300 34.04 -25.03 8.57
C VAL A 300 34.38 -23.68 7.93
N ASP A 301 34.87 -22.75 8.75
CA ASP A 301 35.51 -21.52 8.28
C ASP A 301 36.84 -21.86 7.60
N VAL A 302 36.94 -21.64 6.28
CA VAL A 302 38.21 -21.69 5.56
C VAL A 302 38.57 -20.29 5.11
N LYS A 303 39.22 -19.52 5.99
CA LYS A 303 39.98 -18.32 5.63
C LYS A 303 41.36 -18.76 5.16
N GLY A 304 41.47 -19.13 3.89
CA GLY A 304 42.72 -19.56 3.25
C GLY A 304 42.83 -18.96 1.85
N ARG A 305 43.91 -18.20 1.62
CA ARG A 305 44.29 -17.59 0.34
C ARG A 305 44.39 -18.70 -0.73
N ARG A 306 43.37 -18.83 -1.59
CA ARG A 306 43.27 -19.90 -2.61
C ARG A 306 44.31 -19.70 -3.71
N SER A 307 45.39 -20.49 -3.67
CA SER A 307 46.14 -20.85 -4.87
C SER A 307 45.23 -21.70 -5.77
N TRP A 308 44.95 -21.23 -6.99
CA TRP A 308 44.09 -21.93 -7.95
C TRP A 308 44.75 -23.24 -8.40
N SER A 309 44.30 -24.36 -7.85
CA SER A 309 44.70 -25.71 -8.28
C SER A 309 43.86 -26.17 -9.47
N VAL A 310 44.48 -26.72 -10.51
CA VAL A 310 43.81 -27.30 -11.71
C VAL A 310 42.74 -28.35 -11.34
N ARG A 311 42.93 -29.07 -10.23
CA ARG A 311 41.94 -30.00 -9.67
C ARG A 311 40.69 -29.29 -9.13
N SER A 312 40.86 -28.13 -8.50
CA SER A 312 39.74 -27.29 -8.04
C SER A 312 39.00 -26.66 -9.21
N MET A 313 39.69 -26.33 -10.30
CA MET A 313 39.07 -25.82 -11.52
C MET A 313 38.23 -26.91 -12.19
N PHE A 314 38.76 -28.12 -12.33
CA PHE A 314 38.02 -29.26 -12.89
C PHE A 314 36.76 -29.63 -12.08
N LEU A 315 36.86 -29.68 -10.75
CA LEU A 315 35.71 -29.89 -9.88
C LEU A 315 34.69 -28.75 -9.97
N ALA A 316 35.14 -27.50 -10.11
CA ALA A 316 34.25 -26.37 -10.34
C ALA A 316 33.53 -26.47 -11.69
N VAL A 317 34.17 -26.95 -12.75
CA VAL A 317 33.52 -27.19 -14.05
C VAL A 317 32.47 -28.30 -13.94
N ILE A 318 32.76 -29.39 -13.24
CA ILE A 318 31.77 -30.46 -13.01
C ILE A 318 30.59 -29.93 -12.18
N GLN A 319 30.86 -29.18 -11.12
CA GLN A 319 29.82 -28.61 -10.28
C GLN A 319 28.98 -27.58 -11.04
N LEU A 320 29.60 -26.79 -11.92
CA LEU A 320 28.89 -25.89 -12.83
C LEU A 320 28.03 -26.68 -13.83
N GLY A 321 28.55 -27.77 -14.40
CA GLY A 321 27.80 -28.66 -15.28
C GLY A 321 26.59 -29.29 -14.59
N MET A 322 26.77 -29.79 -13.36
CA MET A 322 25.69 -30.33 -12.54
C MET A 322 24.66 -29.26 -12.17
N LEU A 323 25.11 -28.03 -11.87
CA LEU A 323 24.22 -26.90 -11.58
C LEU A 323 23.41 -26.50 -12.82
N VAL A 324 24.02 -26.49 -14.01
CA VAL A 324 23.34 -26.20 -15.28
C VAL A 324 22.30 -27.27 -15.63
N VAL A 325 22.63 -28.55 -15.42
CA VAL A 325 21.66 -29.64 -15.65
C VAL A 325 20.51 -29.56 -14.63
N ALA A 326 20.82 -29.28 -13.36
CA ALA A 326 19.80 -29.12 -12.32
C ALA A 326 18.89 -27.91 -12.58
N SER A 327 19.46 -26.77 -13.00
CA SER A 327 18.68 -25.58 -13.34
C SER A 327 17.82 -25.81 -14.58
N LEU A 328 18.35 -26.47 -15.62
CA LEU A 328 17.58 -26.82 -16.81
C LEU A 328 16.42 -27.76 -16.46
N ARG A 329 16.67 -28.80 -15.65
CA ARG A 329 15.61 -29.68 -15.16
C ARG A 329 14.56 -28.90 -14.38
N PHE A 330 14.97 -28.06 -13.44
CA PHE A 330 14.06 -27.21 -12.66
C PHE A 330 13.20 -26.32 -13.56
N ILE A 331 13.81 -25.63 -14.54
CA ILE A 331 13.11 -24.77 -15.50
C ILE A 331 12.11 -25.59 -16.32
N THR A 332 12.50 -26.77 -16.83
CA THR A 332 11.57 -27.64 -17.59
C THR A 332 10.41 -28.13 -16.72
N THR A 333 10.66 -28.52 -15.47
CA THR A 333 9.58 -28.92 -14.55
C THR A 333 8.67 -27.75 -14.19
N ALA A 334 9.23 -26.56 -13.98
CA ALA A 334 8.45 -25.36 -13.70
C ALA A 334 7.59 -24.95 -14.90
N LEU A 335 8.10 -25.03 -16.12
CA LEU A 335 7.36 -24.76 -17.35
C LEU A 335 6.22 -25.76 -17.57
N VAL A 336 6.47 -27.05 -17.33
CA VAL A 336 5.43 -28.08 -17.43
C VAL A 336 4.34 -27.86 -16.38
N MET A 337 4.71 -27.60 -15.13
CA MET A 337 3.75 -27.26 -14.08
C MET A 337 2.98 -25.98 -14.40
N ALA A 338 3.65 -24.96 -14.94
CA ALA A 338 3.02 -23.71 -15.33
C ALA A 338 2.04 -23.89 -16.51
N SER A 339 2.33 -24.81 -17.44
CA SER A 339 1.40 -25.16 -18.52
C SER A 339 0.12 -25.86 -18.01
N SER A 340 0.17 -26.46 -16.82
CA SER A 340 -1.00 -27.08 -16.17
C SER A 340 -1.85 -26.09 -15.37
N LEU A 341 -1.40 -24.84 -15.21
CA LEU A 341 -2.19 -23.79 -14.56
C LEU A 341 -3.38 -23.37 -15.45
N PRO A 342 -4.51 -22.97 -14.85
CA PRO A 342 -5.68 -22.50 -15.59
C PRO A 342 -5.32 -21.33 -16.52
N ALA A 343 -5.93 -21.32 -17.71
CA ALA A 343 -5.75 -20.25 -18.68
C ALA A 343 -6.25 -18.91 -18.12
N ARG A 344 -5.67 -17.80 -18.59
CA ARG A 344 -6.05 -16.45 -18.15
C ARG A 344 -7.37 -16.09 -18.82
N ALA A 345 -8.48 -16.52 -18.22
CA ALA A 345 -9.81 -16.24 -18.75
C ALA A 345 -10.05 -14.72 -18.80
N THR A 346 -10.50 -14.24 -19.95
CA THR A 346 -11.11 -12.92 -20.03
C THR A 346 -12.51 -13.00 -19.42
N PRO A 347 -13.05 -11.95 -18.77
CA PRO A 347 -14.39 -11.97 -18.18
C PRO A 347 -15.52 -12.32 -19.16
N LEU A 348 -15.24 -12.30 -20.47
CA LEU A 348 -16.17 -12.66 -21.54
C LEU A 348 -16.16 -14.17 -21.84
N ASP A 349 -15.04 -14.87 -21.63
CA ASP A 349 -14.92 -16.32 -21.86
C ASP A 349 -15.84 -17.14 -20.93
N GLU A 350 -16.08 -16.72 -19.69
CA GLU A 350 -16.99 -17.44 -18.79
C GLU A 350 -18.45 -17.37 -19.26
N LYS A 351 -18.83 -16.30 -19.96
CA LYS A 351 -20.21 -16.11 -20.45
C LYS A 351 -20.43 -16.81 -21.79
N GLU A 352 -19.39 -16.91 -22.63
CA GLU A 352 -19.42 -17.69 -23.88
C GLU A 352 -19.25 -19.20 -23.62
N ALA A 353 -18.48 -19.62 -22.61
CA ALA A 353 -18.34 -21.04 -22.26
C ALA A 353 -19.61 -21.66 -21.65
N LEU A 354 -20.53 -20.85 -21.12
CA LEU A 354 -21.83 -21.30 -20.61
C LEU A 354 -22.96 -21.22 -21.66
N LEU A 355 -22.71 -20.63 -22.82
CA LEU A 355 -23.66 -20.51 -23.93
C LEU A 355 -23.11 -21.26 -25.15
N ASP A 356 -23.52 -22.52 -25.21
CA ASP A 356 -23.12 -23.57 -26.13
C ASP A 356 -22.97 -23.17 -27.62
N HIS A 357 -22.02 -23.86 -28.27
CA HIS A 357 -22.10 -24.37 -29.64
C HIS A 357 -22.88 -23.54 -30.69
N ASP A 358 -22.35 -22.39 -31.13
CA ASP A 358 -22.61 -21.98 -32.51
C ASP A 358 -21.46 -21.16 -33.12
N LYS A 359 -21.07 -21.55 -34.33
CA LYS A 359 -19.97 -20.95 -35.08
C LYS A 359 -20.38 -19.57 -35.60
N SER A 360 -20.02 -18.52 -34.87
CA SER A 360 -19.86 -17.18 -35.47
C SER A 360 -18.39 -16.75 -35.40
N PRO A 361 -17.82 -16.16 -36.47
CA PRO A 361 -16.45 -15.67 -36.44
C PRO A 361 -16.32 -14.53 -35.41
N PRO A 362 -15.19 -14.43 -34.70
CA PRO A 362 -15.02 -13.43 -33.65
C PRO A 362 -15.10 -12.02 -34.25
N ARG A 363 -15.91 -11.16 -33.62
CA ARG A 363 -15.95 -9.73 -33.92
C ARG A 363 -14.61 -9.12 -33.48
N SER A 364 -14.00 -8.34 -34.36
CA SER A 364 -12.61 -7.88 -34.30
C SER A 364 -12.33 -6.74 -33.30
N PHE A 365 -12.97 -6.71 -32.14
CA PHE A 365 -12.82 -5.61 -31.16
C PHE A 365 -12.71 -6.07 -29.70
N ASP A 366 -12.28 -7.30 -29.44
CA ASP A 366 -11.93 -7.69 -28.07
C ASP A 366 -10.51 -7.19 -27.75
N PRO A 367 -10.30 -6.46 -26.63
CA PRO A 367 -8.95 -6.09 -26.20
C PRO A 367 -8.26 -7.37 -25.71
N VAL A 368 -7.54 -8.02 -26.62
CA VAL A 368 -6.65 -9.14 -26.28
C VAL A 368 -5.71 -8.65 -25.18
N LYS A 369 -5.79 -9.26 -23.99
CA LYS A 369 -4.93 -8.87 -22.86
C LYS A 369 -3.47 -8.97 -23.29
N ALA A 370 -2.68 -7.97 -22.94
CA ALA A 370 -1.25 -7.99 -23.21
C ALA A 370 -0.57 -9.05 -22.30
N PRO A 371 0.45 -9.78 -22.80
CA PRO A 371 1.25 -10.65 -21.94
C PRO A 371 1.95 -9.83 -20.85
N ILE A 372 2.14 -10.40 -19.65
CA ILE A 372 2.68 -9.70 -18.48
C ILE A 372 4.10 -9.19 -18.73
N LEU A 373 4.90 -9.91 -19.50
CA LEU A 373 6.23 -9.46 -19.88
C LEU A 373 6.21 -8.25 -20.81
N SER A 374 5.09 -7.94 -21.47
CA SER A 374 4.92 -6.73 -22.27
C SER A 374 4.32 -5.54 -21.51
N CYS A 375 3.94 -5.73 -20.24
CA CYS A 375 3.41 -4.65 -19.40
C CYS A 375 4.44 -3.55 -19.16
N ARG A 376 3.96 -2.32 -19.02
CA ARG A 376 4.76 -1.11 -18.83
C ARG A 376 5.49 -1.04 -17.48
N VAL A 377 5.21 -1.93 -16.52
CA VAL A 377 6.01 -2.02 -15.29
C VAL A 377 7.51 -2.21 -15.57
N TRP A 378 7.88 -2.97 -16.60
CA TRP A 378 9.28 -3.23 -16.92
C TRP A 378 9.97 -2.01 -17.52
N THR A 379 9.27 -1.29 -18.40
CA THR A 379 9.79 -0.04 -18.99
C THR A 379 9.86 1.06 -17.93
N CYS A 380 8.84 1.17 -17.08
CA CYS A 380 8.82 2.10 -15.95
C CYS A 380 9.98 1.83 -14.98
N LEU A 381 10.25 0.58 -14.62
CA LEU A 381 11.41 0.22 -13.79
C LEU A 381 12.73 0.55 -14.49
N GLY A 382 12.83 0.26 -15.80
CA GLY A 382 13.99 0.63 -16.62
C GLY A 382 14.24 2.13 -16.61
N ASN A 383 13.19 2.94 -16.76
CA ASN A 383 13.28 4.39 -16.69
C ASN A 383 13.60 4.87 -15.27
N LEU A 384 12.91 4.37 -14.24
CA LEU A 384 13.14 4.72 -12.84
C LEU A 384 14.60 4.50 -12.44
N PHE A 385 15.20 3.37 -12.83
CA PHE A 385 16.61 3.08 -12.57
C PHE A 385 17.58 3.72 -13.57
N GLU A 386 17.11 4.43 -14.59
CA GLU A 386 17.91 5.02 -15.67
C GLU A 386 18.76 3.97 -16.42
N LEU A 387 18.17 2.81 -16.66
CA LEU A 387 18.84 1.64 -17.25
C LEU A 387 19.45 1.95 -18.61
N SER A 388 18.72 2.66 -19.46
CA SER A 388 19.17 3.09 -20.79
C SER A 388 20.34 4.08 -20.74
N LEU A 389 20.39 4.96 -19.72
CA LEU A 389 21.46 5.94 -19.57
C LEU A 389 22.73 5.33 -18.96
N ARG A 390 22.59 4.41 -18.00
CA ARG A 390 23.73 3.84 -17.26
C ARG A 390 24.32 2.61 -17.93
N MET A 391 23.46 1.70 -18.37
CA MET A 391 23.84 0.42 -18.98
C MET A 391 22.97 0.13 -20.22
N PRO A 392 23.16 0.85 -21.33
CA PRO A 392 22.36 0.66 -22.55
C PRO A 392 22.48 -0.76 -23.13
N TRP A 393 23.60 -1.44 -22.88
CA TRP A 393 23.78 -2.84 -23.28
C TRP A 393 22.90 -3.80 -22.48
N LEU A 394 22.67 -3.51 -21.20
CA LEU A 394 21.82 -4.32 -20.33
C LEU A 394 20.36 -4.11 -20.69
N ASP A 395 19.96 -2.85 -20.94
CA ASP A 395 18.65 -2.49 -21.47
C ASP A 395 18.36 -3.23 -22.79
N GLY A 396 19.24 -3.08 -23.78
CA GLY A 396 19.09 -3.76 -25.07
C GLY A 396 19.09 -5.29 -24.96
N PHE A 397 19.89 -5.87 -24.06
CA PHE A 397 19.88 -7.31 -23.80
C PHE A 397 18.55 -7.77 -23.18
N LEU A 398 18.02 -7.03 -22.19
CA LEU A 398 16.74 -7.33 -21.56
C LEU A 398 15.58 -7.16 -22.54
N SER A 399 15.59 -6.12 -23.37
CA SER A 399 14.59 -5.94 -24.43
C SER A 399 14.66 -7.06 -25.48
N LEU A 400 15.86 -7.52 -25.85
CA LEU A 400 16.03 -8.66 -26.76
C LEU A 400 15.51 -9.95 -26.13
N LEU A 401 15.78 -10.17 -24.83
CA LEU A 401 15.28 -11.32 -24.09
C LEU A 401 13.75 -11.30 -23.96
N GLN A 402 13.18 -10.13 -23.66
CA GLN A 402 11.74 -9.89 -23.60
C GLN A 402 11.09 -10.16 -24.96
N TYR A 403 11.63 -9.57 -26.04
CA TYR A 403 11.15 -9.80 -27.40
C TYR A 403 11.26 -11.28 -27.80
N GLY A 404 12.38 -11.93 -27.48
CA GLY A 404 12.59 -13.35 -27.73
C GLY A 404 11.64 -14.25 -26.93
N ALA A 405 11.32 -13.89 -25.69
CA ALA A 405 10.39 -14.65 -24.85
C ALA A 405 8.93 -14.53 -25.34
N VAL A 406 8.54 -13.34 -25.82
CA VAL A 406 7.17 -13.06 -26.31
C VAL A 406 6.96 -13.56 -27.74
N ASN A 407 7.88 -13.22 -28.66
CA ASN A 407 7.75 -13.48 -30.09
C ASN A 407 8.55 -14.68 -30.60
N GLY A 408 9.38 -15.29 -29.75
CA GLY A 408 10.24 -16.42 -30.14
C GLY A 408 9.48 -17.72 -30.42
N PRO A 409 10.19 -18.74 -30.96
CA PRO A 409 9.61 -20.04 -31.27
C PRO A 409 9.09 -20.69 -29.98
N GLY A 410 7.79 -20.96 -29.95
CA GLY A 410 7.08 -21.54 -28.80
C GLY A 410 6.38 -20.54 -27.88
N ARG A 411 6.46 -19.22 -28.12
CA ARG A 411 5.73 -18.14 -27.41
C ARG A 411 5.59 -18.40 -25.90
N ILE A 412 6.70 -18.74 -25.26
CA ILE A 412 6.74 -19.22 -23.87
C ILE A 412 6.20 -18.17 -22.89
N ALA A 413 6.35 -16.89 -23.24
CA ALA A 413 5.77 -15.75 -22.53
C ALA A 413 4.84 -14.89 -23.40
N GLY A 414 4.29 -15.46 -24.48
CA GLY A 414 3.14 -14.86 -25.15
C GLY A 414 1.88 -14.92 -24.27
N HIS A 415 0.79 -14.31 -24.71
CA HIS A 415 -0.50 -14.43 -24.01
C HIS A 415 -0.85 -15.91 -23.79
N ASP A 416 -1.19 -16.28 -22.55
CA ASP A 416 -1.43 -17.67 -22.11
C ASP A 416 -0.23 -18.63 -22.21
N GLY A 417 0.98 -18.10 -22.41
CA GLY A 417 2.21 -18.87 -22.32
C GLY A 417 2.44 -19.40 -20.89
N PRO A 418 3.23 -20.47 -20.70
CA PRO A 418 3.51 -21.01 -19.37
C PRO A 418 4.12 -19.96 -18.42
N ILE A 419 5.00 -19.07 -18.89
CA ILE A 419 5.56 -18.02 -18.04
C ILE A 419 4.49 -16.97 -17.67
N ASP A 420 3.63 -16.62 -18.62
CA ASP A 420 2.53 -15.68 -18.41
C ASP A 420 1.53 -16.22 -17.37
N ARG A 421 1.14 -17.50 -17.47
CA ARG A 421 0.26 -18.16 -16.49
C ARG A 421 0.89 -18.24 -15.10
N LEU A 422 2.18 -18.54 -15.00
CA LEU A 422 2.88 -18.60 -13.71
C LEU A 422 2.92 -17.23 -13.04
N LEU A 423 3.27 -16.19 -13.80
CA LEU A 423 3.29 -14.81 -13.30
C LEU A 423 1.88 -14.38 -12.89
N SER A 424 0.88 -14.61 -13.74
CA SER A 424 -0.51 -14.27 -13.44
C SER A 424 -1.01 -14.97 -12.19
N HIS A 425 -0.73 -16.27 -12.03
CA HIS A 425 -1.14 -17.03 -10.84
C HIS A 425 -0.51 -16.49 -9.55
N HIS A 426 0.79 -16.19 -9.57
CA HIS A 426 1.47 -15.62 -8.41
C HIS A 426 0.96 -14.21 -8.08
N ILE A 427 0.73 -13.37 -9.08
CA ILE A 427 0.24 -12.00 -8.91
C ILE A 427 -1.20 -12.01 -8.40
N ASN A 428 -2.07 -12.84 -8.98
CA ASN A 428 -3.44 -13.03 -8.49
C ASN A 428 -3.47 -13.64 -7.09
N SER A 429 -2.51 -14.50 -6.74
CA SER A 429 -2.36 -14.98 -5.36
C SER A 429 -1.99 -13.85 -4.38
N LEU A 430 -1.25 -12.82 -4.81
CA LEU A 430 -0.96 -11.65 -3.98
C LEU A 430 -2.22 -10.80 -3.77
N PHE A 431 -3.02 -10.62 -4.82
CA PHE A 431 -4.30 -9.90 -4.78
C PHE A 431 -5.48 -10.74 -4.30
N SER A 432 -5.24 -12.00 -3.91
CA SER A 432 -6.30 -12.90 -3.49
C SER A 432 -7.09 -12.31 -2.31
N PRO A 433 -8.43 -12.39 -2.33
CA PRO A 433 -9.27 -11.85 -1.27
C PRO A 433 -9.02 -12.51 0.09
N SER A 434 -8.30 -13.63 0.15
CA SER A 434 -7.85 -14.24 1.42
C SER A 434 -6.86 -13.38 2.21
N ASN A 435 -6.12 -12.51 1.54
CA ASN A 435 -5.14 -11.62 2.19
C ASN A 435 -5.79 -10.35 2.76
N LEU A 436 -7.05 -10.09 2.41
CA LEU A 436 -7.76 -8.87 2.75
C LEU A 436 -8.14 -8.81 4.24
N PRO A 437 -8.74 -9.84 4.88
CA PRO A 437 -9.05 -9.80 6.30
C PRO A 437 -7.84 -9.55 7.24
N PRO A 438 -6.68 -10.23 7.09
CA PRO A 438 -5.53 -9.94 7.95
C PRO A 438 -4.95 -8.55 7.68
N LEU A 439 -5.02 -8.05 6.44
CA LEU A 439 -4.61 -6.69 6.10
C LEU A 439 -5.53 -5.66 6.77
N LEU A 440 -6.85 -5.81 6.66
CA LEU A 440 -7.82 -4.93 7.35
C LEU A 440 -7.64 -4.98 8.88
N ARG A 441 -7.40 -6.16 9.45
CA ARG A 441 -7.11 -6.30 10.89
C ARG A 441 -5.85 -5.53 11.28
N THR A 442 -4.79 -5.61 10.47
CA THR A 442 -3.53 -4.87 10.69
C THR A 442 -3.76 -3.37 10.55
N LEU A 443 -4.47 -2.95 9.51
CA LEU A 443 -4.82 -1.55 9.25
C LEU A 443 -5.67 -0.98 10.38
N ARG A 444 -6.66 -1.73 10.89
CA ARG A 444 -7.42 -1.35 12.09
C ARG A 444 -6.51 -1.18 13.31
N GLY A 445 -5.58 -2.10 13.54
CA GLY A 445 -4.63 -1.99 14.66
C GLY A 445 -3.70 -0.78 14.56
N VAL A 446 -3.35 -0.37 13.33
CA VAL A 446 -2.50 0.80 13.06
C VAL A 446 -3.28 2.11 13.17
N LEU A 447 -4.45 2.21 12.54
CA LEU A 447 -5.28 3.42 12.56
C LEU A 447 -5.94 3.64 13.94
N PHE A 448 -6.35 2.55 14.57
CA PHE A 448 -7.10 2.55 15.83
C PHE A 448 -6.45 1.62 16.87
N PRO A 449 -5.29 1.98 17.44
CA PRO A 449 -4.68 1.20 18.52
C PRO A 449 -5.68 1.05 19.68
N ASN A 450 -5.96 -0.20 20.07
CA ASN A 450 -7.00 -0.56 21.05
C ASN A 450 -8.44 -0.13 20.67
N ASN A 451 -8.78 -0.06 19.37
CA ASN A 451 -10.08 0.38 18.87
C ASN A 451 -10.45 1.82 19.28
N ALA A 452 -9.45 2.70 19.42
CA ALA A 452 -9.61 4.13 19.67
C ALA A 452 -8.75 4.93 18.66
N PRO A 453 -9.15 6.15 18.27
CA PRO A 453 -8.38 6.95 17.31
C PRO A 453 -6.94 7.15 17.79
N GLY A 454 -5.99 6.60 17.02
CA GLY A 454 -4.57 6.75 17.29
C GLY A 454 -4.11 8.18 17.03
N LYS A 455 -3.08 8.62 17.75
CA LYS A 455 -2.36 9.84 17.35
C LYS A 455 -1.54 9.50 16.10
N THR A 456 -1.79 10.22 15.00
CA THR A 456 -0.96 10.10 13.79
C THR A 456 0.49 10.41 14.14
N THR A 457 1.38 9.46 13.87
CA THR A 457 2.83 9.64 14.06
C THR A 457 3.49 10.35 12.88
N LEU A 458 2.72 10.63 11.82
CA LEU A 458 3.17 11.34 10.63
C LEU A 458 2.98 12.83 10.84
N PHE A 459 4.10 13.55 10.99
CA PHE A 459 4.14 14.99 11.06
C PHE A 459 4.96 15.51 9.88
N PRO A 460 4.57 16.67 9.31
CA PRO A 460 5.37 17.29 8.27
C PRO A 460 6.76 17.64 8.81
N PRO A 461 7.83 17.47 8.02
CA PRO A 461 9.17 17.90 8.41
C PRO A 461 9.19 19.41 8.64
N SER A 462 9.89 19.84 9.68
CA SER A 462 10.00 21.24 10.11
C SER A 462 11.07 22.03 9.37
N SER A 463 12.00 21.33 8.71
CA SER A 463 13.09 21.94 7.92
C SER A 463 13.41 21.13 6.67
N GLU A 464 14.03 21.79 5.69
CA GLU A 464 14.49 21.14 4.46
C GLU A 464 15.54 20.04 4.74
N ALA A 465 16.36 20.22 5.78
CA ALA A 465 17.31 19.19 6.23
C ALA A 465 16.60 17.92 6.74
N GLU A 466 15.46 18.05 7.41
CA GLU A 466 14.65 16.89 7.82
C GLU A 466 14.02 16.18 6.63
N LEU A 467 13.59 16.93 5.61
CA LEU A 467 13.08 16.36 4.36
C LEU A 467 14.17 15.60 3.60
N GLN A 468 15.38 16.17 3.50
CA GLN A 468 16.53 15.49 2.91
C GLN A 468 16.92 14.23 3.71
N ALA A 469 16.95 14.30 5.04
CA ALA A 469 17.21 13.13 5.88
C ALA A 469 16.16 12.02 5.70
N LEU A 470 14.90 12.40 5.46
CA LEU A 470 13.82 11.47 5.16
C LEU A 470 13.99 10.84 3.78
N ARG A 471 14.35 11.63 2.76
CA ARG A 471 14.66 11.12 1.42
C ARG A 471 15.83 10.15 1.45
N HIS A 472 16.91 10.49 2.14
CA HIS A 472 18.06 9.60 2.37
C HIS A 472 17.64 8.30 3.08
N ARG A 473 16.76 8.38 4.09
CA ARG A 473 16.20 7.19 4.76
C ARG A 473 15.37 6.31 3.81
N ALA A 474 14.57 6.92 2.93
CA ALA A 474 13.81 6.20 1.91
C ALA A 474 14.74 5.49 0.92
N ALA A 475 15.78 6.18 0.45
CA ALA A 475 16.83 5.61 -0.40
C ALA A 475 17.53 4.41 0.26
N LYS A 476 17.94 4.56 1.52
CA LYS A 476 18.56 3.46 2.31
C LYS A 476 17.62 2.27 2.50
N SER A 477 16.33 2.54 2.67
CA SER A 477 15.30 1.50 2.81
C SER A 477 15.12 0.72 1.51
N LEU A 478 15.08 1.40 0.36
CA LEU A 478 15.05 0.78 -0.97
C LEU A 478 16.32 -0.01 -1.27
N TRP A 479 17.49 0.56 -0.96
CA TRP A 479 18.78 -0.12 -1.09
C TRP A 479 18.81 -1.43 -0.29
N GLY A 480 18.25 -1.44 0.93
CA GLY A 480 18.14 -2.63 1.76
C GLY A 480 17.25 -3.75 1.19
N LEU A 481 16.37 -3.45 0.25
CA LEU A 481 15.55 -4.46 -0.45
C LEU A 481 16.31 -5.10 -1.63
N LEU A 482 17.19 -4.35 -2.28
CA LEU A 482 17.92 -4.81 -3.46
C LEU A 482 18.96 -5.88 -3.09
N PRO A 483 19.13 -6.92 -3.94
CA PRO A 483 20.23 -7.86 -3.78
C PRO A 483 21.57 -7.11 -3.92
N LYS A 484 22.38 -7.08 -2.84
CA LYS A 484 23.65 -6.31 -2.78
C LYS A 484 24.58 -6.58 -3.98
N GLY A 485 24.61 -7.80 -4.49
CA GLY A 485 25.43 -8.16 -5.66
C GLY A 485 24.99 -7.48 -6.95
N VAL A 486 23.68 -7.38 -7.19
CA VAL A 486 23.11 -6.70 -8.38
C VAL A 486 23.24 -5.20 -8.23
N GLY A 487 22.89 -4.67 -7.06
CA GLY A 487 23.01 -3.24 -6.76
C GLY A 487 24.45 -2.74 -6.93
N ARG A 488 25.44 -3.45 -6.35
CA ARG A 488 26.86 -3.07 -6.46
C ARG A 488 27.40 -3.22 -7.89
N LEU A 489 26.88 -4.15 -8.68
CA LEU A 489 27.23 -4.27 -10.11
C LEU A 489 26.67 -3.10 -10.92
N TYR A 490 25.41 -2.74 -10.67
CA TYR A 490 24.67 -1.74 -11.42
C TYR A 490 25.09 -0.30 -11.09
N PHE A 491 25.05 0.05 -9.80
CA PHE A 491 25.38 1.37 -9.31
C PHE A 491 26.89 1.56 -9.06
N GLY A 492 27.62 0.48 -8.76
CA GLY A 492 29.03 0.56 -8.35
C GLY A 492 30.05 0.58 -9.48
N GLY A 493 29.63 0.49 -10.76
CA GLY A 493 30.39 0.93 -11.95
C GLY A 493 31.88 0.59 -12.05
N ARG A 494 32.40 -0.42 -11.34
CA ARG A 494 33.84 -0.72 -11.28
C ARG A 494 34.09 -2.21 -11.14
N LEU A 495 33.73 -2.97 -12.18
CA LEU A 495 34.13 -4.38 -12.33
C LEU A 495 35.67 -4.58 -12.24
N TRP A 496 36.46 -3.50 -12.41
CA TRP A 496 37.92 -3.51 -12.43
C TRP A 496 38.62 -2.98 -11.17
N ARG A 497 37.91 -2.41 -10.17
CA ARG A 497 38.54 -1.97 -8.90
C ARG A 497 38.60 -3.12 -7.88
N ARG A 498 39.04 -4.31 -8.30
CA ARG A 498 39.30 -5.45 -7.41
C ARG A 498 40.78 -5.63 -7.08
N SER A 499 41.57 -4.54 -7.17
CA SER A 499 43.00 -4.58 -6.84
C SER A 499 43.48 -3.50 -5.87
N ALA A 500 42.60 -2.68 -5.30
CA ALA A 500 42.97 -1.74 -4.25
C ALA A 500 42.22 -2.12 -2.95
N GLU A 501 42.95 -2.89 -2.15
CA GLU A 501 42.95 -2.96 -0.69
C GLU A 501 41.65 -3.18 0.09
N SER A 502 41.74 -4.20 0.93
CA SER A 502 40.76 -4.71 1.88
C SER A 502 40.63 -3.76 3.09
N GLU A 503 39.86 -2.69 2.95
CA GLU A 503 39.14 -1.98 4.01
C GLU A 503 37.80 -1.54 3.40
N GLY A 504 36.69 -2.26 3.56
CA GLY A 504 35.84 -2.08 4.74
C GLY A 504 34.52 -1.33 4.45
N ASP A 505 33.74 -1.83 3.47
CA ASP A 505 32.27 -2.04 3.48
C ASP A 505 31.25 -0.93 3.84
N LEU A 506 31.62 0.31 4.22
CA LEU A 506 30.65 1.36 4.59
C LEU A 506 30.63 2.56 3.64
N SER A 507 31.78 3.06 3.18
CA SER A 507 31.83 4.23 2.28
C SER A 507 31.20 3.95 0.92
N ASP A 508 31.51 2.76 0.36
CA ASP A 508 30.97 2.33 -0.93
C ASP A 508 29.45 2.11 -0.85
N ASP A 509 28.91 1.67 0.29
CA ASP A 509 27.47 1.46 0.44
C ASP A 509 26.72 2.80 0.61
N GLU A 510 27.33 3.83 1.21
CA GLU A 510 26.74 5.18 1.31
C GLU A 510 26.74 5.91 -0.06
N ASP A 511 27.82 5.81 -0.86
CA ASP A 511 27.84 6.36 -2.23
C ASP A 511 26.69 5.78 -3.10
N LEU A 512 26.33 4.51 -2.88
CA LEU A 512 25.23 3.85 -3.61
C LEU A 512 23.84 4.28 -3.08
N VAL A 513 23.75 4.64 -1.80
CA VAL A 513 22.54 5.23 -1.22
C VAL A 513 22.33 6.63 -1.76
N ASP A 514 23.37 7.44 -1.91
CA ASP A 514 23.31 8.78 -2.52
C ASP A 514 22.81 8.70 -3.97
N GLU A 515 23.24 7.67 -4.71
CA GLU A 515 22.77 7.46 -6.07
C GLU A 515 21.29 7.00 -6.12
N MET A 516 20.84 6.21 -5.15
CA MET A 516 19.42 5.87 -4.99
C MET A 516 18.59 7.09 -4.60
N GLU A 517 19.13 7.96 -3.75
CA GLU A 517 18.51 9.22 -3.35
C GLU A 517 18.31 10.15 -4.56
N ARG A 518 19.26 10.19 -5.49
CA ARG A 518 19.12 10.93 -6.75
C ARG A 518 17.94 10.45 -7.58
N LEU A 519 17.68 9.14 -7.63
CA LEU A 519 16.53 8.58 -8.36
C LEU A 519 15.18 9.01 -7.75
N LEU A 520 15.15 9.30 -6.45
CA LEU A 520 13.96 9.74 -5.73
C LEU A 520 13.63 11.22 -5.92
N LEU A 521 14.53 12.02 -6.52
CA LEU A 521 14.32 13.46 -6.79
C LEU A 521 13.06 13.73 -7.62
N VAL A 522 12.61 12.76 -8.41
CA VAL A 522 11.38 12.86 -9.20
C VAL A 522 10.15 13.21 -8.34
N LEU A 523 10.16 12.83 -7.06
CA LEU A 523 9.05 13.02 -6.14
C LEU A 523 9.20 14.29 -5.27
N ASP A 524 10.17 15.15 -5.56
CA ASP A 524 10.52 16.29 -4.69
C ASP A 524 9.60 17.52 -4.93
N ASP A 525 8.97 17.62 -6.09
CA ASP A 525 8.09 18.75 -6.43
C ASP A 525 6.60 18.42 -6.20
N GLU A 526 5.96 19.14 -5.28
CA GLU A 526 4.55 18.98 -4.91
C GLU A 526 3.58 19.19 -6.10
N TYR A 527 3.85 20.17 -6.96
CA TYR A 527 2.98 20.48 -8.09
C TYR A 527 3.02 19.36 -9.15
N CYS A 528 4.20 18.81 -9.42
CA CYS A 528 4.38 17.66 -10.30
C CYS A 528 3.71 16.40 -9.72
N ASN A 529 3.88 16.16 -8.42
CA ASN A 529 3.24 15.04 -7.71
C ASN A 529 1.71 15.16 -7.74
N LYS A 530 1.17 16.38 -7.67
CA LYS A 530 -0.28 16.62 -7.75
C LYS A 530 -0.87 16.15 -9.08
N HIS A 531 -0.16 16.34 -10.20
CA HIS A 531 -0.57 15.78 -11.49
C HIS A 531 -0.63 14.25 -11.46
N LEU A 532 0.37 13.62 -10.83
CA LEU A 532 0.39 12.17 -10.67
C LEU A 532 -0.78 11.69 -9.81
N MET A 533 -1.07 12.35 -8.68
CA MET A 533 -2.17 11.99 -7.79
C MET A 533 -3.54 12.13 -8.47
N TYR A 534 -3.79 13.22 -9.20
CA TYR A 534 -5.02 13.38 -9.97
C TYR A 534 -5.13 12.36 -11.11
N SER A 535 -4.04 12.11 -11.84
CA SER A 535 -4.03 11.10 -12.91
C SER A 535 -4.33 9.69 -12.37
N ILE A 536 -3.80 9.33 -11.20
CA ILE A 536 -4.10 8.05 -10.55
C ILE A 536 -5.57 8.01 -10.12
N LEU A 537 -6.08 9.08 -9.51
CA LEU A 537 -7.49 9.16 -9.10
C LEU A 537 -8.43 8.99 -10.30
N GLU A 538 -8.20 9.76 -11.38
CA GLU A 538 -8.99 9.70 -12.60
C GLU A 538 -8.92 8.32 -13.25
N LEU A 539 -7.74 7.69 -13.30
CA LEU A 539 -7.58 6.34 -13.80
C LEU A 539 -8.41 5.33 -13.00
N LEU A 540 -8.35 5.40 -11.67
CA LEU A 540 -9.12 4.53 -10.79
C LEU A 540 -10.63 4.73 -10.97
N LEU A 541 -11.07 5.98 -11.06
CA LEU A 541 -12.48 6.32 -11.28
C LEU A 541 -12.96 5.85 -12.66
N ALA A 542 -12.19 6.09 -13.72
CA ALA A 542 -12.53 5.67 -15.08
C ALA A 542 -12.63 4.14 -15.21
N ARG A 543 -11.80 3.38 -14.47
CA ARG A 543 -11.89 1.91 -14.47
C ARG A 543 -13.03 1.37 -13.63
N LEU A 544 -13.32 2.00 -12.49
CA LEU A 544 -14.38 1.56 -11.59
C LEU A 544 -15.78 1.98 -12.09
N MET A 545 -15.86 3.16 -12.71
CA MET A 545 -17.06 3.84 -13.18
C MET A 545 -16.82 4.37 -14.61
N PRO A 546 -16.76 3.48 -15.63
CA PRO A 546 -16.54 3.89 -17.02
C PRO A 546 -17.62 4.86 -17.54
N GLU A 547 -18.79 4.89 -16.92
CA GLU A 547 -19.87 5.82 -17.24
C GLU A 547 -19.43 7.29 -17.14
N LEU A 548 -18.47 7.61 -16.25
CA LEU A 548 -17.88 8.95 -16.11
C LEU A 548 -17.08 9.41 -17.33
N THR A 549 -16.64 8.47 -18.17
CA THR A 549 -15.89 8.78 -19.40
C THR A 549 -16.78 8.97 -20.61
N GLU A 550 -18.00 8.42 -20.56
CA GLU A 550 -18.95 8.43 -21.69
C GLU A 550 -20.01 9.52 -21.56
N LYS A 551 -20.45 9.82 -20.33
CA LYS A 551 -21.58 10.71 -20.05
C LYS A 551 -21.15 11.91 -19.21
N SER A 552 -21.82 13.04 -19.44
CA SER A 552 -21.65 14.22 -18.58
C SER A 552 -22.34 14.01 -17.22
N VAL A 553 -21.89 14.74 -16.19
CA VAL A 553 -22.51 14.66 -14.86
C VAL A 553 -24.00 15.00 -14.94
N THR A 554 -24.38 16.01 -15.72
CA THR A 554 -25.79 16.38 -15.92
C THR A 554 -26.59 15.25 -16.56
N GLU A 555 -26.05 14.57 -17.58
CA GLU A 555 -26.71 13.41 -18.20
C GLU A 555 -26.89 12.25 -17.22
N LEU A 556 -25.89 11.98 -16.37
CA LEU A 556 -25.98 10.92 -15.36
C LEU A 556 -27.05 11.22 -14.30
N TRP A 557 -27.21 12.48 -13.92
CA TRP A 557 -28.24 12.92 -12.99
C TRP A 557 -29.64 12.86 -13.63
N GLU A 558 -29.78 13.33 -14.87
CA GLU A 558 -31.04 13.27 -15.62
C GLU A 558 -31.50 11.82 -15.86
N GLU A 559 -30.60 10.92 -16.27
CA GLU A 559 -30.94 9.50 -16.50
C GLU A 559 -31.47 8.80 -15.24
N ARG A 560 -31.02 9.25 -14.05
CA ARG A 560 -31.38 8.63 -12.76
C ARG A 560 -32.63 9.24 -12.13
N LEU A 561 -32.86 10.54 -12.34
CA LEU A 561 -33.93 11.29 -11.68
C LEU A 561 -35.13 11.59 -12.61
N GLY A 562 -34.98 11.41 -13.92
CA GLY A 562 -36.06 11.57 -14.92
C GLY A 562 -36.09 12.93 -15.58
#